data_AF-A0A1Y3N4Q3-F1
#
_entry.id   AF-A0A1Y3N4Q3-F1
#
_cell.length_a   1.000
_cell.length_b   1.000
_cell.length_c   1.000
_cell.angle_alpha   90.00
_cell.angle_beta   90.00
_cell.angle_gamma   90.00
#
_symmetry.space_group_name_H-M   'P 1'
#
loop_
_entity.id
_entity.type
_entity.pdbx_description
1 polymer ?
#
loop_
_entity_poly.entity_id
_entity_poly.type
_entity_poly.pdbx_seq_one_letter_code
_entity_poly.pdbx_strand_id
1 'polypeptide(L)'
;MKYSKIIFSLALSALVNAQSFCSSTEHSGQSITETDNKTGVVGDVNYELWSNGGNNSATFYDDGSFTCSFEKAFEFYCRSGLSFDGTTTHDKIGQMYADYKVVKKDVTDIDYSLIGVYGTTIKPRLEFFIVDNWFGNRPYWDSLKNHGNFTIGDSTYTIYEYNRSMIPIVDITDIGLVDTGKQFFSIRTEARDCGTIDINAHFNIWRENGMRIVNPQEIKIFTEFGGNDNNNRGTVDFEYAKVYIDKKEKQDGYNNNTTEMAEYCSASSHSGENVTLTNNKIGSINDVSYELWVDGINKSASFYSDGSFTCSFQEVSDGLCRTGLSFDGTKTHSQIGHMYADFKFIKENIENVDYSYVGVYGKSLDSSIEFYIVDNWLTESRPEDDNVGNINHGDFEIDGATYAVYENIARGPTIDMEGVITKQFFSIRKEAHNCGKIDITAHIQQWEKLDMKLGKLQEVKIIGEASSESAFVSGIIDFPYAKVYVEAGIEETDEPVVAVDPPSCSSTILDQGYPCCSDSECVVVYTDEFGDWGVEDGHWCGCGNKVPEPQKPSSCPSSISDQGYPCCSDSECVVVYTDEFGDWSIENNDWCGCIRDGY
;
A
#
# COMPACT_ATOMS: atom_id res chain seq x y z
N MET A 1 -1.10 67.77 23.86
CA MET A 1 -2.43 67.10 23.88
C MET A 1 -2.23 65.68 23.40
N LYS A 2 -2.59 64.71 24.24
CA LYS A 2 -2.43 63.27 23.99
C LYS A 2 -3.50 62.79 23.00
N TYR A 3 -3.11 62.05 21.97
CA TYR A 3 -3.98 61.05 21.36
C TYR A 3 -3.24 59.72 21.33
N SER A 4 -3.77 58.80 22.15
CA SER A 4 -3.41 57.40 22.23
C SER A 4 -3.98 56.66 21.03
N LYS A 5 -3.17 55.89 20.30
CA LYS A 5 -3.65 54.83 19.41
C LYS A 5 -3.16 53.50 19.97
N ILE A 6 -4.12 52.72 20.42
CA ILE A 6 -3.97 51.36 20.95
C ILE A 6 -3.69 50.44 19.75
N ILE A 7 -2.61 49.67 19.82
CA ILE A 7 -2.29 48.58 18.89
C ILE A 7 -3.01 47.34 19.43
N PHE A 8 -3.98 46.82 18.70
CA PHE A 8 -4.56 45.49 18.93
C PHE A 8 -3.63 44.47 18.27
N SER A 9 -2.88 43.74 19.08
CA SER A 9 -2.22 42.49 18.67
C SER A 9 -3.27 41.39 18.71
N LEU A 10 -3.86 41.03 17.56
CA LEU A 10 -4.55 39.74 17.42
C LEU A 10 -3.48 38.66 17.35
N ALA A 11 -3.32 37.91 18.43
CA ALA A 11 -2.65 36.62 18.39
C ALA A 11 -3.53 35.68 17.54
N LEU A 12 -2.99 35.25 16.40
CA LEU A 12 -3.54 34.18 15.58
C LEU A 12 -3.37 32.88 16.39
N SER A 13 -4.44 32.40 17.01
CA SER A 13 -4.44 31.05 17.60
C SER A 13 -4.51 30.05 16.46
N ALA A 14 -3.44 29.27 16.31
CA ALA A 14 -3.31 28.17 15.37
C ALA A 14 -4.43 27.14 15.52
N LEU A 15 -4.76 26.50 14.39
CA LEU A 15 -5.76 25.44 14.25
C LEU A 15 -5.55 24.31 15.27
N VAL A 16 -6.64 23.93 15.94
CA VAL A 16 -6.76 22.63 16.61
C VAL A 16 -8.00 21.97 16.02
N ASN A 17 -7.81 21.12 15.00
CA ASN A 17 -8.84 20.16 14.58
C ASN A 17 -8.79 18.98 15.56
N ALA A 18 -9.25 19.19 16.79
CA ALA A 18 -9.58 18.06 17.66
C ALA A 18 -10.84 17.42 17.08
N GLN A 19 -10.79 16.12 16.75
CA GLN A 19 -11.99 15.36 16.40
C GLN A 19 -13.05 15.59 17.48
N SER A 20 -14.29 15.84 17.07
CA SER A 20 -15.36 16.34 17.96
C SER A 20 -15.59 15.42 19.16
N PHE A 21 -15.39 14.11 19.01
CA PHE A 21 -15.46 13.12 20.09
C PHE A 21 -14.31 13.24 21.11
N CYS A 22 -13.20 13.89 20.81
CA CYS A 22 -12.15 14.13 21.82
C CYS A 22 -12.58 15.16 22.88
N SER A 23 -13.54 16.05 22.55
CA SER A 23 -13.93 17.20 23.39
C SER A 23 -15.14 17.00 24.30
N SER A 24 -15.95 15.95 24.12
CA SER A 24 -17.16 15.73 24.94
C SER A 24 -17.66 14.29 24.84
N THR A 25 -17.15 13.39 25.69
CA THR A 25 -17.53 11.97 25.71
C THR A 25 -17.72 11.51 27.13
N GLU A 26 -18.89 10.96 27.41
CA GLU A 26 -19.20 10.15 28.59
C GLU A 26 -19.83 8.86 28.07
N HIS A 27 -19.66 7.77 28.80
CA HIS A 27 -20.34 6.51 28.47
C HIS A 27 -21.84 6.71 28.37
N SER A 28 -22.47 6.12 27.35
CA SER A 28 -23.90 6.23 27.12
C SER A 28 -24.53 4.88 26.76
N GLY A 29 -25.86 4.83 26.86
CA GLY A 29 -26.63 3.65 26.47
C GLY A 29 -26.60 2.49 27.48
N GLN A 30 -27.01 1.29 27.04
CA GLN A 30 -27.07 0.11 27.91
C GLN A 30 -25.66 -0.42 28.18
N SER A 31 -25.44 -0.93 29.40
CA SER A 31 -24.17 -1.53 29.76
C SER A 31 -24.31 -2.92 30.36
N ILE A 32 -23.24 -3.69 30.24
CA ILE A 32 -23.04 -4.97 30.91
C ILE A 32 -21.68 -4.96 31.59
N THR A 33 -21.59 -5.53 32.79
CA THR A 33 -20.32 -5.69 33.52
C THR A 33 -20.02 -7.16 33.64
N GLU A 34 -18.84 -7.54 33.16
CA GLU A 34 -18.30 -8.89 33.27
C GLU A 34 -17.19 -8.91 34.31
N THR A 35 -17.14 -9.97 35.11
CA THR A 35 -16.10 -10.20 36.14
C THR A 35 -15.29 -11.47 35.90
N ASP A 36 -15.63 -12.21 34.85
CA ASP A 36 -15.02 -13.48 34.48
C ASP A 36 -14.69 -13.46 32.98
N ASN A 37 -13.82 -14.37 32.52
CA ASN A 37 -13.48 -14.49 31.11
C ASN A 37 -14.74 -14.74 30.28
N LYS A 38 -15.05 -13.81 29.38
CA LYS A 38 -16.31 -13.76 28.67
C LYS A 38 -16.18 -13.04 27.33
N THR A 39 -16.65 -13.69 26.28
CA THR A 39 -17.06 -13.02 25.03
C THR A 39 -18.57 -12.83 25.06
N GLY A 40 -19.04 -11.67 24.59
CA GLY A 40 -20.46 -11.38 24.52
C GLY A 40 -20.79 -10.21 23.61
N VAL A 41 -22.04 -9.78 23.66
CA VAL A 41 -22.58 -8.69 22.85
C VAL A 41 -23.45 -7.79 23.74
N VAL A 42 -23.30 -6.48 23.60
CA VAL A 42 -24.15 -5.46 24.23
C VAL A 42 -24.67 -4.53 23.12
N GLY A 43 -25.99 -4.46 22.95
CA GLY A 43 -26.56 -3.90 21.71
C GLY A 43 -26.07 -4.65 20.47
N ASP A 44 -25.38 -3.93 19.58
CA ASP A 44 -24.74 -4.49 18.37
C ASP A 44 -23.20 -4.58 18.49
N VAL A 45 -22.65 -4.31 19.67
CA VAL A 45 -21.20 -4.26 19.91
C VAL A 45 -20.71 -5.57 20.52
N ASN A 46 -19.72 -6.19 19.87
CA ASN A 46 -19.07 -7.39 20.41
C ASN A 46 -17.98 -6.99 21.38
N TYR A 47 -17.90 -7.67 22.52
CA TYR A 47 -16.87 -7.44 23.50
C TYR A 47 -16.21 -8.74 23.97
N GLU A 48 -15.04 -8.59 24.57
CA GLU A 48 -14.39 -9.66 25.30
C GLU A 48 -13.63 -9.11 26.51
N LEU A 49 -13.81 -9.79 27.64
CA LEU A 49 -12.92 -9.75 28.81
C LEU A 49 -12.20 -11.08 28.88
N TRP A 50 -10.88 -11.04 29.04
CA TRP A 50 -10.10 -12.22 29.35
C TRP A 50 -8.96 -11.87 30.31
N SER A 51 -8.64 -12.83 31.16
CA SER A 51 -7.54 -12.72 32.11
C SER A 51 -7.00 -14.08 32.47
N ASN A 52 -5.72 -14.10 32.83
CA ASN A 52 -5.06 -15.21 33.51
C ASN A 52 -4.89 -14.86 34.99
N GLY A 53 -5.86 -15.28 35.80
CA GLY A 53 -5.90 -15.01 37.24
C GLY A 53 -6.37 -13.58 37.58
N GLY A 54 -6.42 -13.30 38.88
CA GLY A 54 -6.80 -12.00 39.42
C GLY A 54 -8.29 -11.81 39.69
N ASN A 55 -8.63 -10.61 40.17
CA ASN A 55 -9.98 -10.12 40.38
C ASN A 55 -10.22 -8.95 39.43
N ASN A 56 -10.89 -9.23 38.33
CA ASN A 56 -10.94 -8.34 37.18
C ASN A 56 -12.38 -7.99 36.83
N SER A 57 -12.57 -6.86 36.17
CA SER A 57 -13.87 -6.49 35.61
C SER A 57 -13.73 -5.64 34.36
N ALA A 58 -14.71 -5.76 33.48
CA ALA A 58 -14.88 -4.84 32.37
C ALA A 58 -16.36 -4.49 32.20
N THR A 59 -16.65 -3.20 32.06
CA THR A 59 -18.00 -2.70 31.78
C THR A 59 -18.03 -2.24 30.33
N PHE A 60 -18.89 -2.85 29.51
CA PHE A 60 -19.06 -2.55 28.10
C PHE A 60 -20.41 -1.89 27.85
N TYR A 61 -20.44 -0.87 27.00
CA TYR A 61 -21.62 -0.09 26.65
C TYR A 61 -22.04 -0.33 25.19
N ASP A 62 -23.34 -0.26 24.88
CA ASP A 62 -23.87 -0.44 23.52
C ASP A 62 -23.51 0.70 22.56
N ASP A 63 -22.99 1.82 23.07
CA ASP A 63 -22.38 2.88 22.28
C ASP A 63 -20.93 2.58 21.85
N GLY A 64 -20.36 1.46 22.31
CA GLY A 64 -19.03 0.96 22.00
C GLY A 64 -17.98 1.25 23.08
N SER A 65 -18.20 2.27 23.90
CA SER A 65 -17.30 2.67 25.00
C SER A 65 -17.18 1.58 26.06
N PHE A 66 -16.09 1.58 26.83
CA PHE A 66 -15.88 0.56 27.86
C PHE A 66 -14.85 0.98 28.92
N THR A 67 -14.99 0.43 30.12
CA THR A 67 -14.04 0.61 31.24
C THR A 67 -13.47 -0.74 31.64
N CYS A 68 -12.19 -0.80 31.96
CA CYS A 68 -11.51 -2.02 32.36
C CYS A 68 -10.79 -1.84 33.68
N SER A 69 -10.92 -2.82 34.57
CA SER A 69 -10.20 -2.88 35.84
C SER A 69 -9.61 -4.26 36.05
N PHE A 70 -8.37 -4.30 36.50
CA PHE A 70 -7.69 -5.53 36.84
C PHE A 70 -7.02 -5.42 38.19
N GLU A 71 -6.89 -6.55 38.88
CA GLU A 71 -6.14 -6.69 40.11
C GLU A 71 -5.55 -8.09 40.17
N LYS A 72 -4.23 -8.19 40.35
CA LYS A 72 -3.49 -9.45 40.50
C LYS A 72 -3.66 -10.40 39.32
N ALA A 73 -3.67 -9.85 38.11
CA ALA A 73 -3.79 -10.61 36.88
C ALA A 73 -2.41 -10.79 36.25
N PHE A 74 -2.00 -12.02 35.92
CA PHE A 74 -0.75 -12.25 35.20
C PHE A 74 -0.79 -11.60 33.81
N GLU A 75 -1.94 -11.74 33.16
CA GLU A 75 -2.26 -11.16 31.88
C GLU A 75 -3.75 -10.79 31.92
N PHE A 76 -4.09 -9.62 31.39
CA PHE A 76 -5.46 -9.11 31.34
C PHE A 76 -5.65 -8.32 30.06
N TYR A 77 -6.73 -8.59 29.35
CA TYR A 77 -7.19 -7.73 28.27
C TYR A 77 -8.70 -7.58 28.29
N CYS A 78 -9.13 -6.46 27.75
CA CYS A 78 -10.53 -6.18 27.48
C CYS A 78 -10.60 -5.44 26.15
N ARG A 79 -11.60 -5.79 25.34
CA ARG A 79 -11.72 -5.29 23.97
C ARG A 79 -13.16 -5.17 23.53
N SER A 80 -13.45 -4.19 22.69
CA SER A 80 -14.79 -3.85 22.19
C SER A 80 -14.72 -3.48 20.70
N GLY A 81 -15.62 -3.99 19.87
CA GLY A 81 -15.66 -3.66 18.45
C GLY A 81 -16.38 -4.70 17.57
N LEU A 82 -15.82 -4.94 16.39
CA LEU A 82 -16.41 -5.79 15.36
C LEU A 82 -15.90 -7.24 15.47
N SER A 83 -16.82 -8.17 15.26
CA SER A 83 -16.54 -9.59 15.04
C SER A 83 -17.07 -9.98 13.66
N PHE A 84 -16.33 -10.81 12.95
CA PHE A 84 -16.61 -11.31 11.62
C PHE A 84 -16.66 -12.84 11.62
N ASP A 85 -17.17 -13.42 10.53
CA ASP A 85 -17.11 -14.87 10.31
C ASP A 85 -15.72 -15.36 9.86
N GLY A 86 -14.79 -14.44 9.59
CA GLY A 86 -13.44 -14.72 9.10
C GLY A 86 -13.40 -15.37 7.71
N THR A 87 -14.46 -15.19 6.89
CA THR A 87 -14.53 -15.70 5.52
C THR A 87 -14.35 -14.62 4.45
N THR A 88 -14.66 -13.37 4.79
CA THR A 88 -14.55 -12.22 3.89
C THR A 88 -13.15 -11.61 4.00
N THR A 89 -12.53 -11.26 2.86
CA THR A 89 -11.22 -10.59 2.88
C THR A 89 -11.39 -9.14 3.32
N HIS A 90 -10.38 -8.54 3.96
CA HIS A 90 -10.46 -7.15 4.40
C HIS A 90 -10.79 -6.19 3.23
N ASP A 91 -10.25 -6.44 2.03
CA ASP A 91 -10.57 -5.69 0.79
C ASP A 91 -12.08 -5.69 0.46
N LYS A 92 -12.80 -6.78 0.78
CA LYS A 92 -14.24 -6.92 0.53
C LYS A 92 -15.10 -6.43 1.69
N ILE A 93 -14.55 -6.37 2.91
CA ILE A 93 -15.25 -5.81 4.07
C ILE A 93 -15.44 -4.29 3.89
N GLY A 94 -14.46 -3.63 3.26
CA GLY A 94 -14.46 -2.20 2.99
C GLY A 94 -13.45 -1.45 3.86
N GLN A 95 -13.52 -0.14 3.82
CA GLN A 95 -12.64 0.73 4.59
C GLN A 95 -13.05 0.72 6.07
N MET A 96 -12.10 0.44 6.97
CA MET A 96 -12.34 0.26 8.40
C MET A 96 -11.58 1.31 9.22
N TYR A 97 -12.27 1.84 10.23
CA TYR A 97 -11.72 2.83 11.14
C TYR A 97 -12.00 2.46 12.59
N ALA A 98 -11.15 2.93 13.49
CA ALA A 98 -11.37 2.87 14.93
C ALA A 98 -11.21 4.27 15.54
N ASP A 99 -12.33 4.83 16.00
CA ASP A 99 -12.36 6.07 16.76
C ASP A 99 -12.26 5.73 18.25
N TYR A 100 -11.30 6.32 18.95
CA TYR A 100 -11.16 6.08 20.37
C TYR A 100 -10.74 7.34 21.14
N LYS A 101 -11.09 7.33 22.43
CA LYS A 101 -10.56 8.24 23.44
C LYS A 101 -10.32 7.43 24.70
N VAL A 102 -9.06 7.32 25.09
CA VAL A 102 -8.63 6.63 26.31
C VAL A 102 -8.27 7.65 27.39
N VAL A 103 -8.79 7.42 28.59
CA VAL A 103 -8.43 8.13 29.82
C VAL A 103 -7.66 7.17 30.69
N LYS A 104 -6.35 7.42 30.80
CA LYS A 104 -5.47 6.68 31.68
C LYS A 104 -5.74 7.05 33.13
N LYS A 105 -6.16 6.07 33.94
CA LYS A 105 -6.29 6.21 35.40
C LYS A 105 -5.07 5.59 36.08
N ASP A 106 -5.14 5.35 37.38
CA ASP A 106 -4.04 4.77 38.13
C ASP A 106 -3.79 3.32 37.71
N VAL A 107 -2.56 3.03 37.29
CA VAL A 107 -2.06 1.69 36.96
C VAL A 107 -0.71 1.51 37.65
N THR A 108 -0.53 0.36 38.31
CA THR A 108 0.69 0.06 39.09
C THR A 108 1.14 -1.39 38.90
N ASP A 109 2.45 -1.61 39.05
CA ASP A 109 3.13 -2.91 39.05
C ASP A 109 2.89 -3.76 37.78
N ILE A 110 2.85 -3.13 36.59
CA ILE A 110 2.79 -3.80 35.28
C ILE A 110 4.17 -3.89 34.62
N ASP A 111 4.38 -4.90 33.79
CA ASP A 111 5.60 -5.07 33.00
C ASP A 111 5.44 -4.45 31.60
N TYR A 112 4.27 -4.64 30.98
CA TYR A 112 3.93 -4.04 29.69
C TYR A 112 2.45 -3.68 29.60
N SER A 113 2.12 -2.82 28.64
CA SER A 113 0.74 -2.57 28.24
C SER A 113 0.63 -2.13 26.80
N LEU A 114 -0.51 -2.42 26.18
CA LEU A 114 -0.83 -2.05 24.81
C LEU A 114 -2.22 -1.43 24.77
N ILE A 115 -2.38 -0.33 24.06
CA ILE A 115 -3.65 0.36 23.85
C ILE A 115 -3.76 0.73 22.36
N GLY A 116 -4.87 0.35 21.73
CA GLY A 116 -5.13 0.69 20.33
C GLY A 116 -6.12 -0.28 19.70
N VAL A 117 -5.79 -0.84 18.54
CA VAL A 117 -6.60 -1.85 17.83
C VAL A 117 -5.92 -3.21 17.86
N TYR A 118 -6.71 -4.25 18.14
CA TYR A 118 -6.34 -5.65 18.08
C TYR A 118 -7.24 -6.39 17.09
N GLY A 119 -6.69 -7.40 16.43
CA GLY A 119 -7.51 -8.34 15.66
C GLY A 119 -6.82 -9.66 15.37
N THR A 120 -7.61 -10.59 14.83
CA THR A 120 -7.18 -11.94 14.45
C THR A 120 -7.62 -12.29 13.05
N THR A 121 -6.96 -13.26 12.41
CA THR A 121 -7.37 -13.84 11.11
C THR A 121 -7.48 -15.36 11.19
N ILE A 122 -8.26 -15.98 10.30
CA ILE A 122 -8.43 -17.45 10.27
C ILE A 122 -7.48 -18.15 9.29
N LYS A 123 -7.20 -17.54 8.13
CA LYS A 123 -6.38 -18.15 7.06
C LYS A 123 -5.50 -17.10 6.35
N PRO A 124 -4.18 -17.07 6.62
CA PRO A 124 -3.50 -17.77 7.69
C PRO A 124 -4.05 -17.34 9.06
N ARG A 125 -3.86 -18.19 10.06
CA ARG A 125 -4.19 -17.89 11.44
C ARG A 125 -3.10 -16.93 11.97
N LEU A 126 -3.47 -15.76 12.48
CA LEU A 126 -2.54 -14.69 12.88
C LEU A 126 -3.22 -13.69 13.82
N GLU A 127 -2.43 -13.01 14.65
CA GLU A 127 -2.83 -11.86 15.48
C GLU A 127 -2.15 -10.57 14.99
N PHE A 128 -2.83 -9.44 15.14
CA PHE A 128 -2.24 -8.15 14.81
C PHE A 128 -2.64 -7.04 15.77
N PHE A 129 -1.75 -6.07 15.90
CA PHE A 129 -1.83 -4.99 16.87
C PHE A 129 -1.46 -3.66 16.21
N ILE A 130 -2.32 -2.66 16.34
CA ILE A 130 -2.00 -1.25 16.05
C ILE A 130 -2.01 -0.55 17.40
N VAL A 131 -0.82 -0.27 17.93
CA VAL A 131 -0.60 0.24 19.28
C VAL A 131 -0.36 1.74 19.20
N ASP A 132 -1.39 2.50 19.54
CA ASP A 132 -1.33 3.96 19.60
C ASP A 132 -0.84 4.48 20.95
N ASN A 133 -0.93 3.65 22.00
CA ASN A 133 -0.62 4.07 23.34
C ASN A 133 -0.26 2.91 24.29
N TRP A 134 0.21 3.27 25.47
CA TRP A 134 0.72 2.37 26.51
C TRP A 134 0.88 3.13 27.84
N PHE A 135 1.01 2.40 28.94
CA PHE A 135 1.49 2.87 30.23
C PHE A 135 2.99 2.60 30.37
N GLY A 136 3.70 3.56 30.97
CA GLY A 136 5.15 3.44 31.19
C GLY A 136 5.95 3.64 29.90
N ASN A 137 6.92 2.76 29.67
CA ASN A 137 7.78 2.82 28.50
C ASN A 137 7.07 2.34 27.24
N ARG A 138 7.49 2.90 26.10
CA ARG A 138 7.03 2.42 24.78
C ARG A 138 7.31 0.92 24.65
N PRO A 139 6.29 0.11 24.28
CA PRO A 139 6.46 -1.33 24.13
C PRO A 139 7.58 -1.64 23.15
N TYR A 140 8.47 -2.51 23.60
CA TYR A 140 9.63 -2.95 22.85
C TYR A 140 10.05 -4.33 23.35
N TRP A 141 10.35 -5.22 22.42
CA TRP A 141 10.83 -6.56 22.71
C TRP A 141 11.91 -6.93 21.71
N ASP A 142 13.08 -7.35 22.21
CA ASP A 142 14.23 -7.73 21.39
C ASP A 142 13.94 -8.89 20.42
N SER A 143 12.93 -9.71 20.73
CA SER A 143 12.51 -10.86 19.94
C SER A 143 11.70 -10.51 18.69
N LEU A 144 11.30 -9.25 18.53
CA LEU A 144 10.53 -8.80 17.39
C LEU A 144 11.45 -8.44 16.21
N LYS A 145 11.14 -8.97 15.02
CA LYS A 145 11.76 -8.53 13.78
C LYS A 145 11.27 -7.11 13.48
N ASN A 146 12.17 -6.13 13.52
CA ASN A 146 11.89 -4.74 13.19
C ASN A 146 11.95 -4.54 11.66
N HIS A 147 10.89 -3.96 11.09
CA HIS A 147 10.78 -3.63 9.66
C HIS A 147 11.02 -2.15 9.36
N GLY A 148 11.23 -1.31 10.38
CA GLY A 148 11.51 0.12 10.23
C GLY A 148 10.35 1.02 10.66
N ASN A 149 10.54 2.32 10.44
CA ASN A 149 9.55 3.36 10.73
C ASN A 149 8.81 3.76 9.45
N PHE A 150 7.49 3.89 9.54
CA PHE A 150 6.62 4.22 8.41
C PHE A 150 5.61 5.29 8.83
N THR A 151 5.25 6.17 7.90
CA THR A 151 4.28 7.24 8.12
C THR A 151 2.90 6.81 7.64
N ILE A 152 1.90 6.95 8.50
CA ILE A 152 0.49 6.69 8.22
C ILE A 152 -0.29 7.94 8.60
N GLY A 153 -0.81 8.66 7.61
CA GLY A 153 -1.38 10.00 7.81
C GLY A 153 -0.32 10.97 8.33
N ASP A 154 -0.56 11.58 9.48
CA ASP A 154 0.33 12.54 10.15
C ASP A 154 1.25 11.89 11.21
N SER A 155 1.29 10.56 11.24
CA SER A 155 1.77 9.79 12.39
C SER A 155 2.82 8.75 11.97
N THR A 156 3.89 8.60 12.74
CA THR A 156 4.93 7.58 12.47
C THR A 156 4.76 6.36 13.37
N TYR A 157 4.83 5.17 12.79
CA TYR A 157 4.77 3.87 13.47
C TYR A 157 6.04 3.06 13.17
N THR A 158 6.56 2.34 14.17
CA THR A 158 7.56 1.28 13.93
C THR A 158 6.83 -0.03 13.71
N ILE A 159 7.15 -0.74 12.63
CA ILE A 159 6.51 -1.99 12.25
C ILE A 159 7.35 -3.17 12.73
N TYR A 160 6.69 -4.17 13.33
CA TYR A 160 7.34 -5.37 13.81
C TYR A 160 6.59 -6.65 13.42
N GLU A 161 7.34 -7.73 13.28
CA GLU A 161 6.84 -9.09 13.07
C GLU A 161 7.41 -10.03 14.15
N TYR A 162 6.55 -10.82 14.77
CA TYR A 162 6.94 -11.91 15.65
C TYR A 162 6.59 -13.25 15.01
N ASN A 163 7.51 -14.22 15.06
CA ASN A 163 7.22 -15.60 14.67
C ASN A 163 7.12 -16.46 15.93
N ARG A 164 5.91 -16.90 16.27
CA ARG A 164 5.70 -17.81 17.41
C ARG A 164 6.07 -19.22 16.96
N SER A 165 7.16 -19.77 17.51
CA SER A 165 7.61 -21.13 17.18
C SER A 165 6.52 -22.15 17.52
N MET A 166 6.18 -23.02 16.56
CA MET A 166 5.17 -24.07 16.74
C MET A 166 5.63 -25.07 17.81
N ILE A 167 4.81 -25.31 18.83
CA ILE A 167 4.97 -26.48 19.70
C ILE A 167 4.34 -27.67 18.96
N PRO A 168 5.07 -28.78 18.73
CA PRO A 168 4.46 -30.00 18.21
C PRO A 168 3.64 -30.66 19.33
N ILE A 169 2.32 -30.75 19.19
CA ILE A 169 1.50 -31.53 20.12
C ILE A 169 1.20 -32.92 19.52
N VAL A 170 1.70 -33.93 20.24
CA VAL A 170 1.23 -35.31 20.23
C VAL A 170 0.05 -35.37 21.20
N ASP A 171 -1.18 -35.09 20.75
CA ASP A 171 -2.44 -35.72 21.18
C ASP A 171 -3.64 -34.97 20.55
N ILE A 172 -4.53 -35.71 19.89
CA ILE A 172 -5.73 -35.19 19.21
C ILE A 172 -6.90 -35.32 20.18
N THR A 173 -7.13 -34.30 21.02
CA THR A 173 -8.43 -34.14 21.69
C THR A 173 -8.91 -32.69 21.87
N ASP A 174 -8.06 -31.67 21.65
CA ASP A 174 -8.49 -30.26 21.66
C ASP A 174 -8.70 -29.70 20.24
N ILE A 175 -9.90 -29.91 19.71
CA ILE A 175 -10.40 -29.18 18.53
C ILE A 175 -10.74 -27.76 19.01
N GLY A 176 -9.74 -26.88 19.13
CA GLY A 176 -10.01 -25.50 19.56
C GLY A 176 -8.83 -24.54 19.70
N LEU A 177 -7.61 -25.00 19.99
CA LEU A 177 -6.47 -24.11 20.24
C LEU A 177 -5.21 -24.63 19.57
N VAL A 178 -4.99 -24.24 18.31
CA VAL A 178 -3.67 -24.32 17.67
C VAL A 178 -3.24 -22.89 17.43
N ASP A 179 -2.38 -22.45 18.34
CA ASP A 179 -1.71 -21.15 18.46
C ASP A 179 -1.00 -20.76 17.16
N THR A 180 -1.13 -19.51 16.78
CA THR A 180 -0.95 -19.06 15.39
C THR A 180 0.41 -18.41 15.22
N GLY A 181 1.25 -18.97 14.36
CA GLY A 181 2.70 -18.75 14.35
C GLY A 181 3.21 -17.34 14.00
N LYS A 182 2.37 -16.31 13.91
CA LYS A 182 2.78 -14.94 13.58
C LYS A 182 1.96 -13.87 14.29
N GLN A 183 2.64 -12.80 14.74
CA GLN A 183 2.00 -11.57 15.22
C GLN A 183 2.57 -10.36 14.48
N PHE A 184 1.70 -9.43 14.09
CA PHE A 184 2.09 -8.18 13.43
C PHE A 184 1.83 -6.98 14.33
N PHE A 185 2.77 -6.04 14.39
CA PHE A 185 2.65 -4.84 15.20
C PHE A 185 2.90 -3.59 14.38
N SER A 186 2.05 -2.59 14.55
CA SER A 186 2.34 -1.18 14.27
C SER A 186 2.39 -0.46 15.60
N ILE A 187 3.57 -0.03 16.07
CA ILE A 187 3.69 0.68 17.35
C ILE A 187 3.96 2.14 17.07
N ARG A 188 3.04 3.02 17.44
CA ARG A 188 3.19 4.46 17.25
C ARG A 188 4.46 4.96 17.93
N THR A 189 5.17 5.88 17.31
CA THR A 189 6.41 6.46 17.88
C THR A 189 6.09 7.40 19.04
N GLU A 190 5.03 8.20 18.89
CA GLU A 190 4.52 9.12 19.90
C GLU A 190 3.10 8.72 20.33
N ALA A 191 2.89 8.56 21.63
CA ALA A 191 1.61 8.11 22.20
C ALA A 191 0.44 9.04 21.85
N ARG A 192 -0.73 8.47 21.52
CA ARG A 192 -1.98 9.19 21.25
C ARG A 192 -3.11 8.72 22.16
N ASP A 193 -3.69 9.63 22.93
CA ASP A 193 -4.79 9.31 23.86
C ASP A 193 -6.18 9.45 23.21
N CYS A 194 -6.30 10.13 22.07
CA CYS A 194 -7.56 10.28 21.34
C CYS A 194 -7.33 10.45 19.84
N GLY A 195 -8.13 9.79 19.02
CA GLY A 195 -8.17 10.01 17.57
C GLY A 195 -8.78 8.85 16.80
N THR A 196 -8.68 8.92 15.48
CA THR A 196 -9.07 7.84 14.55
C THR A 196 -7.84 7.07 14.08
N ILE A 197 -7.91 5.74 14.12
CA ILE A 197 -6.97 4.82 13.48
C ILE A 197 -7.58 4.37 12.14
N ASP A 198 -6.88 4.60 11.03
CA ASP A 198 -7.20 4.03 9.73
C ASP A 198 -6.62 2.62 9.63
N ILE A 199 -7.45 1.61 9.85
CA ILE A 199 -7.00 0.22 9.98
C ILE A 199 -6.45 -0.30 8.64
N ASN A 200 -7.08 0.07 7.52
CA ASN A 200 -6.66 -0.41 6.20
C ASN A 200 -5.30 0.19 5.79
N ALA A 201 -4.98 1.43 6.20
CA ALA A 201 -3.66 2.02 5.96
C ALA A 201 -2.53 1.21 6.61
N HIS A 202 -2.74 0.70 7.83
CA HIS A 202 -1.79 -0.23 8.47
C HIS A 202 -1.68 -1.56 7.72
N PHE A 203 -2.80 -2.11 7.25
CA PHE A 203 -2.78 -3.36 6.46
C PHE A 203 -2.02 -3.20 5.14
N ASN A 204 -2.11 -2.04 4.50
CA ASN A 204 -1.38 -1.74 3.26
C ASN A 204 0.14 -1.71 3.49
N ILE A 205 0.61 -1.00 4.52
CA ILE A 205 2.04 -0.94 4.85
C ILE A 205 2.58 -2.31 5.27
N TRP A 206 1.80 -3.08 6.05
CA TRP A 206 2.18 -4.46 6.37
C TRP A 206 2.31 -5.31 5.10
N ARG A 207 1.38 -5.19 4.15
CA ARG A 207 1.43 -5.93 2.87
C ARG A 207 2.70 -5.61 2.07
N GLU A 208 3.12 -4.35 2.03
CA GLU A 208 4.37 -3.90 1.39
C GLU A 208 5.62 -4.52 2.03
N ASN A 209 5.57 -4.82 3.33
CA ASN A 209 6.65 -5.46 4.09
C ASN A 209 6.50 -6.99 4.18
N GLY A 210 5.70 -7.60 3.31
CA GLY A 210 5.49 -9.06 3.26
C GLY A 210 4.59 -9.61 4.39
N MET A 211 3.98 -8.74 5.20
CA MET A 211 3.11 -9.07 6.32
C MET A 211 1.64 -9.00 5.87
N ARG A 212 1.07 -10.11 5.38
CA ARG A 212 -0.27 -10.11 4.76
C ARG A 212 -1.40 -10.42 5.74
N ILE A 213 -2.34 -9.48 5.90
CA ILE A 213 -3.67 -9.70 6.48
C ILE A 213 -4.64 -10.08 5.36
N VAL A 214 -5.45 -11.12 5.56
CA VAL A 214 -6.40 -11.58 4.52
C VAL A 214 -7.83 -11.52 5.03
N ASN A 215 -8.23 -12.46 5.89
CA ASN A 215 -9.59 -12.61 6.39
C ASN A 215 -9.65 -12.31 7.89
N PRO A 216 -9.91 -11.05 8.30
CA PRO A 216 -10.04 -10.73 9.72
C PRO A 216 -11.27 -11.42 10.32
N GLN A 217 -11.09 -12.00 11.50
CA GLN A 217 -12.13 -12.61 12.32
C GLN A 217 -12.66 -11.62 13.36
N GLU A 218 -11.82 -10.69 13.82
CA GLU A 218 -12.23 -9.60 14.70
C GLU A 218 -11.35 -8.38 14.50
N ILE A 219 -11.91 -7.22 14.78
CA ILE A 219 -11.19 -5.94 14.87
C ILE A 219 -11.82 -5.16 16.01
N LYS A 220 -11.06 -4.96 17.08
CA LYS A 220 -11.56 -4.34 18.31
C LYS A 220 -10.58 -3.30 18.83
N ILE A 221 -11.13 -2.23 19.40
CA ILE A 221 -10.33 -1.37 20.28
C ILE A 221 -10.05 -2.16 21.54
N PHE A 222 -8.82 -2.15 22.02
CA PHE A 222 -8.38 -2.96 23.13
C PHE A 222 -7.43 -2.22 24.07
N THR A 223 -7.34 -2.77 25.28
CA THR A 223 -6.15 -2.63 26.10
C THR A 223 -5.70 -4.01 26.56
N GLU A 224 -4.39 -4.17 26.70
CA GLU A 224 -3.76 -5.34 27.31
C GLU A 224 -2.75 -4.91 28.35
N PHE A 225 -2.65 -5.67 29.43
CA PHE A 225 -1.67 -5.52 30.49
C PHE A 225 -1.09 -6.90 30.82
N GLY A 226 0.22 -6.96 31.00
CA GLY A 226 0.86 -8.15 31.54
C GLY A 226 1.95 -7.80 32.53
N GLY A 227 2.22 -8.74 33.43
CA GLY A 227 3.32 -8.66 34.36
C GLY A 227 3.10 -9.48 35.62
N ASN A 228 3.80 -9.11 36.69
CA ASN A 228 3.74 -9.84 37.96
C ASN A 228 2.36 -9.73 38.65
N ASP A 229 1.69 -10.88 38.82
CA ASP A 229 0.36 -11.03 39.40
C ASP A 229 0.27 -10.80 40.92
N ASN A 230 1.40 -10.55 41.60
CA ASN A 230 1.40 -10.40 43.06
C ASN A 230 0.66 -9.14 43.54
N ASN A 231 0.82 -8.02 42.83
CA ASN A 231 0.33 -6.71 43.27
C ASN A 231 -0.18 -5.81 42.14
N ASN A 232 -0.14 -6.22 40.87
CA ASN A 232 -0.58 -5.36 39.80
C ASN A 232 -2.05 -4.99 39.93
N ARG A 233 -2.37 -3.76 39.58
CA ARG A 233 -3.74 -3.26 39.57
C ARG A 233 -3.82 -2.05 38.68
N GLY A 234 -4.97 -1.87 38.06
CA GLY A 234 -5.17 -0.69 37.27
C GLY A 234 -6.59 -0.55 36.76
N THR A 235 -6.92 0.68 36.37
CA THR A 235 -8.12 0.98 35.61
C THR A 235 -7.74 1.76 34.37
N VAL A 236 -8.34 1.41 33.23
CA VAL A 236 -8.34 2.25 32.03
C VAL A 236 -9.75 2.49 31.57
N ASP A 237 -10.01 3.66 31.00
CA ASP A 237 -11.34 4.06 30.60
C ASP A 237 -11.33 4.50 29.14
N PHE A 238 -12.11 3.82 28.30
CA PHE A 238 -12.36 4.25 26.94
C PHE A 238 -13.69 4.97 26.90
N GLU A 239 -13.68 6.28 27.18
CA GLU A 239 -14.87 7.14 27.11
C GLU A 239 -15.49 7.19 25.70
N TYR A 240 -14.69 6.84 24.69
CA TYR A 240 -15.15 6.63 23.32
C TYR A 240 -14.40 5.44 22.73
N ALA A 241 -15.13 4.51 22.11
CA ALA A 241 -14.54 3.42 21.34
C ALA A 241 -15.54 2.95 20.29
N LYS A 242 -15.27 3.19 19.01
CA LYS A 242 -16.08 2.71 17.90
C LYS A 242 -15.21 2.17 16.79
N VAL A 243 -15.39 0.88 16.51
CA VAL A 243 -14.85 0.27 15.29
C VAL A 243 -15.99 0.20 14.28
N TYR A 244 -15.78 0.78 13.11
CA TYR A 244 -16.80 0.81 12.07
C TYR A 244 -16.20 0.56 10.70
N ILE A 245 -17.03 -0.02 9.85
CA ILE A 245 -16.79 -0.08 8.42
C ILE A 245 -17.50 1.15 7.86
N ASP A 246 -16.77 1.96 7.09
CA ASP A 246 -17.38 3.00 6.28
C ASP A 246 -18.17 2.33 5.14
N LYS A 247 -19.38 1.90 5.47
CA LYS A 247 -20.36 1.47 4.48
C LYS A 247 -20.89 2.74 3.84
N LYS A 248 -20.24 3.21 2.78
CA LYS A 248 -20.86 4.16 1.87
C LYS A 248 -22.04 3.49 1.16
N GLU A 249 -23.18 3.40 1.83
CA GLU A 249 -24.44 3.69 1.13
C GLU A 249 -24.41 5.20 0.82
N LYS A 250 -24.69 5.54 -0.43
CA LYS A 250 -24.78 6.91 -0.92
C LYS A 250 -25.61 7.80 0.02
N GLN A 251 -24.98 8.63 0.85
CA GLN A 251 -25.46 9.95 1.30
C GLN A 251 -24.44 10.74 2.14
N ASP A 252 -23.75 11.68 1.48
CA ASP A 252 -23.37 13.04 1.92
C ASP A 252 -22.82 13.29 3.35
N GLY A 253 -21.55 12.91 3.55
CA GLY A 253 -20.39 13.76 3.92
C GLY A 253 -20.44 14.81 5.06
N TYR A 254 -19.55 14.61 6.06
CA TYR A 254 -18.64 15.66 6.55
C TYR A 254 -17.21 15.06 6.58
N ASN A 255 -16.33 15.51 5.70
CA ASN A 255 -15.03 14.90 5.38
C ASN A 255 -14.15 15.98 4.73
N ASN A 256 -12.92 16.22 5.20
CA ASN A 256 -12.02 17.16 4.50
C ASN A 256 -11.53 16.65 3.12
N ASN A 257 -11.52 15.33 2.84
CA ASN A 257 -11.21 14.81 1.49
C ASN A 257 -12.43 14.70 0.54
N THR A 258 -13.67 14.63 1.06
CA THR A 258 -14.85 14.80 0.20
C THR A 258 -15.17 16.27 -0.02
N THR A 259 -14.70 17.17 0.85
CA THR A 259 -14.79 18.61 0.60
C THR A 259 -13.99 19.00 -0.62
N GLU A 260 -12.74 18.56 -0.78
CA GLU A 260 -11.92 18.91 -1.95
C GLU A 260 -12.47 18.32 -3.26
N MET A 261 -12.85 17.02 -3.28
CA MET A 261 -13.50 16.41 -4.45
C MET A 261 -14.86 17.02 -4.76
N ALA A 262 -15.71 17.25 -3.77
CA ALA A 262 -16.98 17.96 -3.99
C ALA A 262 -16.73 19.40 -4.47
N GLU A 263 -15.67 20.05 -4.02
CA GLU A 263 -15.31 21.43 -4.38
C GLU A 263 -14.86 21.52 -5.83
N TYR A 264 -13.92 20.68 -6.31
CA TYR A 264 -13.55 20.71 -7.73
C TYR A 264 -14.65 20.12 -8.64
N CYS A 265 -15.39 19.09 -8.22
CA CYS A 265 -16.50 18.59 -9.02
C CYS A 265 -17.66 19.60 -9.14
N SER A 266 -17.90 20.46 -8.13
CA SER A 266 -18.98 21.46 -8.17
C SER A 266 -18.57 22.83 -8.70
N ALA A 267 -17.31 23.25 -8.56
CA ALA A 267 -16.89 24.64 -8.78
C ALA A 267 -15.63 24.83 -9.65
N SER A 268 -15.08 23.78 -10.27
CA SER A 268 -13.86 23.93 -11.10
C SER A 268 -14.08 24.78 -12.36
N SER A 269 -13.09 25.62 -12.65
CA SER A 269 -12.94 26.38 -13.89
C SER A 269 -11.44 26.54 -14.17
N HIS A 270 -11.05 26.69 -15.43
CA HIS A 270 -9.65 26.93 -15.77
C HIS A 270 -9.08 28.17 -15.06
N SER A 271 -7.87 28.04 -14.54
CA SER A 271 -7.18 29.11 -13.83
C SER A 271 -5.67 29.11 -14.11
N GLY A 272 -5.00 30.20 -13.74
CA GLY A 272 -3.57 30.36 -14.00
C GLY A 272 -3.23 30.81 -15.43
N GLU A 273 -1.95 30.74 -15.76
CA GLU A 273 -1.45 31.06 -17.10
C GLU A 273 -1.87 29.97 -18.08
N ASN A 274 -1.97 30.29 -19.38
CA ASN A 274 -2.25 29.28 -20.40
C ASN A 274 -1.38 29.43 -21.64
N VAL A 275 -1.26 28.31 -22.35
CA VAL A 275 -0.68 28.24 -23.69
C VAL A 275 -1.70 27.60 -24.64
N THR A 276 -2.03 28.33 -25.71
CA THR A 276 -2.86 27.80 -26.79
C THR A 276 -2.00 27.32 -27.95
N LEU A 277 -2.22 26.09 -28.36
CA LEU A 277 -1.54 25.42 -29.47
C LEU A 277 -2.49 25.26 -30.64
N THR A 278 -1.97 25.35 -31.86
CA THR A 278 -2.69 25.05 -33.11
C THR A 278 -1.97 24.02 -33.98
N ASN A 279 -0.88 23.44 -33.46
CA ASN A 279 -0.03 22.46 -34.13
C ASN A 279 0.37 21.38 -33.12
N ASN A 280 0.72 20.18 -33.62
CA ASN A 280 1.18 19.08 -32.76
C ASN A 280 2.43 19.53 -32.01
N LYS A 281 2.40 19.42 -30.69
CA LYS A 281 3.48 19.91 -29.83
C LYS A 281 3.41 19.28 -28.45
N ILE A 282 4.59 18.86 -28.00
CA ILE A 282 4.90 18.54 -26.61
C ILE A 282 5.45 19.80 -25.96
N GLY A 283 5.05 20.06 -24.72
CA GLY A 283 5.62 21.15 -23.96
C GLY A 283 5.32 21.05 -22.47
N SER A 284 5.61 22.13 -21.78
CA SER A 284 5.25 22.32 -20.38
C SER A 284 4.84 23.75 -20.13
N ILE A 285 3.97 23.93 -19.14
CA ILE A 285 3.63 25.21 -18.54
C ILE A 285 3.88 25.06 -17.05
N ASN A 286 4.87 25.78 -16.52
CA ASN A 286 5.48 25.49 -15.23
C ASN A 286 5.94 24.02 -15.14
N ASP A 287 5.49 23.31 -14.12
CA ASP A 287 5.74 21.91 -13.80
C ASP A 287 4.74 20.95 -14.46
N VAL A 288 3.70 21.46 -15.13
CA VAL A 288 2.70 20.64 -15.82
C VAL A 288 3.14 20.39 -17.26
N SER A 289 3.33 19.13 -17.64
CA SER A 289 3.63 18.74 -19.01
C SER A 289 2.35 18.48 -19.80
N TYR A 290 2.33 18.92 -21.06
CA TYR A 290 1.20 18.74 -21.96
C TYR A 290 1.63 18.22 -23.33
N GLU A 291 0.68 17.62 -24.04
CA GLU A 291 0.82 17.28 -25.44
C GLU A 291 -0.50 17.45 -26.19
N LEU A 292 -0.40 18.11 -27.35
CA LEU A 292 -1.40 18.03 -28.41
C LEU A 292 -0.81 17.20 -29.55
N TRP A 293 -1.47 16.10 -29.89
CA TRP A 293 -1.16 15.32 -31.09
C TRP A 293 -2.47 15.02 -31.82
N VAL A 294 -2.54 15.39 -33.09
CA VAL A 294 -3.73 15.19 -33.90
C VAL A 294 -3.31 14.94 -35.34
N ASP A 295 -3.93 13.95 -35.98
CA ASP A 295 -3.90 13.76 -37.42
C ASP A 295 -5.00 14.62 -38.07
N GLY A 296 -4.62 15.82 -38.49
CA GLY A 296 -5.54 16.81 -39.03
C GLY A 296 -4.99 18.23 -39.01
N ILE A 297 -5.62 19.13 -39.76
CA ILE A 297 -5.13 20.50 -39.92
C ILE A 297 -5.76 21.43 -38.88
N ASN A 298 -7.09 21.38 -38.71
CA ASN A 298 -7.83 22.31 -37.85
C ASN A 298 -7.96 21.73 -36.44
N LYS A 299 -7.03 22.15 -35.58
CA LYS A 299 -6.93 21.71 -34.19
C LYS A 299 -6.50 22.87 -33.32
N SER A 300 -6.97 22.87 -32.09
CA SER A 300 -6.37 23.68 -31.04
C SER A 300 -6.49 23.03 -29.68
N ALA A 301 -5.57 23.34 -28.78
CA ALA A 301 -5.70 23.00 -27.37
C ALA A 301 -5.14 24.13 -26.52
N SER A 302 -5.82 24.45 -25.42
CA SER A 302 -5.37 25.39 -24.40
C SER A 302 -5.04 24.61 -23.14
N PHE A 303 -3.76 24.66 -22.72
CA PHE A 303 -3.28 24.03 -21.49
C PHE A 303 -3.00 25.11 -20.45
N TYR A 304 -3.50 24.92 -19.23
CA TYR A 304 -3.41 25.89 -18.15
C TYR A 304 -2.40 25.42 -17.09
N SER A 305 -1.78 26.38 -16.39
CA SER A 305 -0.76 26.11 -15.36
C SER A 305 -1.33 25.44 -14.10
N ASP A 306 -2.65 25.42 -13.93
CA ASP A 306 -3.32 24.69 -12.85
C ASP A 306 -3.57 23.21 -13.18
N GLY A 307 -3.16 22.77 -14.38
CA GLY A 307 -3.33 21.43 -14.91
C GLY A 307 -4.54 21.26 -15.82
N SER A 308 -5.56 22.12 -15.73
CA SER A 308 -6.77 22.04 -16.57
C SER A 308 -6.47 22.29 -18.06
N PHE A 309 -7.36 21.85 -18.95
CA PHE A 309 -7.18 22.02 -20.40
C PHE A 309 -8.47 21.89 -21.20
N THR A 310 -8.46 22.44 -22.41
CA THR A 310 -9.55 22.32 -23.39
C THR A 310 -8.97 22.00 -24.76
N CYS A 311 -9.66 21.18 -25.55
CA CYS A 311 -9.26 20.77 -26.89
C CYS A 311 -10.40 21.03 -27.86
N SER A 312 -10.08 21.55 -29.04
CA SER A 312 -11.03 21.74 -30.13
C SER A 312 -10.50 21.11 -31.40
N PHE A 313 -11.33 20.23 -31.96
CA PHE A 313 -11.07 19.51 -33.19
C PHE A 313 -12.09 19.92 -34.25
N GLN A 314 -11.63 20.07 -35.48
CA GLN A 314 -12.50 20.31 -36.61
C GLN A 314 -12.03 19.48 -37.80
N GLU A 315 -12.86 18.52 -38.19
CA GLU A 315 -12.61 17.61 -39.30
C GLU A 315 -11.26 16.87 -39.18
N VAL A 316 -11.01 16.23 -38.04
CA VAL A 316 -9.78 15.45 -37.77
C VAL A 316 -10.07 13.94 -37.76
N SER A 317 -9.09 13.11 -38.12
CA SER A 317 -9.22 11.65 -38.07
C SER A 317 -8.94 11.11 -36.67
N ASP A 318 -7.89 11.60 -36.03
CA ASP A 318 -7.45 11.13 -34.72
C ASP A 318 -6.90 12.31 -33.89
N GLY A 319 -7.43 12.51 -32.70
CA GLY A 319 -7.13 13.68 -31.87
C GLY A 319 -6.91 13.34 -30.41
N LEU A 320 -5.69 13.58 -29.93
CA LEU A 320 -5.25 13.37 -28.57
C LEU A 320 -4.79 14.70 -27.96
N CYS A 321 -5.33 15.00 -26.79
CA CYS A 321 -4.82 16.07 -25.95
C CYS A 321 -4.73 15.60 -24.52
N ARG A 322 -3.58 15.85 -23.89
CA ARG A 322 -3.26 15.30 -22.58
C ARG A 322 -2.34 16.19 -21.77
N THR A 323 -2.47 16.11 -20.45
CA THR A 323 -1.75 16.93 -19.47
C THR A 323 -1.43 16.14 -18.19
N GLY A 324 -0.30 16.39 -17.56
CA GLY A 324 0.10 15.72 -16.33
C GLY A 324 1.61 15.59 -16.18
N LEU A 325 2.06 14.43 -15.72
CA LEU A 325 3.46 14.16 -15.41
C LEU A 325 4.20 13.63 -16.65
N SER A 326 5.42 14.11 -16.83
CA SER A 326 6.40 13.57 -17.77
C SER A 326 7.65 13.18 -16.99
N PHE A 327 8.18 12.00 -17.30
CA PHE A 327 9.35 11.40 -16.70
C PHE A 327 10.42 11.20 -17.77
N ASP A 328 11.66 10.97 -17.33
CA ASP A 328 12.80 10.74 -18.23
C ASP A 328 12.95 9.28 -18.68
N GLY A 329 12.02 8.40 -18.30
CA GLY A 329 12.08 6.97 -18.65
C GLY A 329 13.14 6.20 -17.86
N THR A 330 13.60 6.72 -16.71
CA THR A 330 14.65 6.06 -15.91
C THR A 330 14.11 5.20 -14.76
N LYS A 331 12.90 5.49 -14.27
CA LYS A 331 12.29 4.87 -13.09
C LYS A 331 11.03 4.07 -13.42
N THR A 332 10.84 2.95 -12.73
CA THR A 332 9.57 2.19 -12.73
C THR A 332 8.50 2.93 -11.92
N HIS A 333 7.24 2.49 -12.04
CA HIS A 333 6.15 3.03 -11.22
C HIS A 333 6.44 2.91 -9.71
N SER A 334 7.01 1.78 -9.26
CA SER A 334 7.37 1.56 -7.85
C SER A 334 8.45 2.51 -7.34
N GLN A 335 9.41 2.90 -8.19
CA GLN A 335 10.46 3.87 -7.87
C GLN A 335 9.99 5.32 -7.94
N ILE A 336 8.91 5.59 -8.68
CA ILE A 336 8.28 6.92 -8.77
C ILE A 336 7.44 7.18 -7.52
N GLY A 337 6.72 6.18 -7.03
CA GLY A 337 5.83 6.28 -5.88
C GLY A 337 4.36 6.18 -6.27
N HIS A 338 3.47 6.29 -5.28
CA HIS A 338 2.03 6.10 -5.50
C HIS A 338 1.44 7.29 -6.25
N MET A 339 0.90 7.06 -7.45
CA MET A 339 0.34 8.07 -8.34
C MET A 339 -1.18 8.14 -8.29
N TYR A 340 -1.70 9.35 -8.44
CA TYR A 340 -3.12 9.67 -8.51
C TYR A 340 -3.42 10.65 -9.66
N ALA A 341 -4.66 10.62 -10.15
CA ALA A 341 -5.20 11.67 -11.03
C ALA A 341 -6.56 12.17 -10.53
N ASP A 342 -6.67 13.47 -10.29
CA ASP A 342 -7.94 14.13 -10.03
C ASP A 342 -8.41 14.82 -11.31
N PHE A 343 -9.64 14.56 -11.74
CA PHE A 343 -10.16 15.12 -12.97
C PHE A 343 -11.63 15.52 -12.86
N LYS A 344 -12.03 16.48 -13.70
CA LYS A 344 -13.41 16.73 -14.09
C LYS A 344 -13.43 16.86 -15.60
N PHE A 345 -14.30 16.10 -16.22
CA PHE A 345 -14.52 16.03 -17.66
C PHE A 345 -15.92 16.55 -17.98
N ILE A 346 -16.01 17.46 -18.96
CA ILE A 346 -17.26 17.96 -19.53
C ILE A 346 -17.31 17.54 -20.99
N LYS A 347 -18.28 16.68 -21.31
CA LYS A 347 -18.62 16.34 -22.68
C LYS A 347 -19.39 17.51 -23.31
N GLU A 348 -18.74 18.25 -24.19
CA GLU A 348 -19.38 19.30 -24.98
C GLU A 348 -19.94 18.74 -26.31
N ASN A 349 -20.20 19.62 -27.28
CA ASN A 349 -20.65 19.26 -28.62
C ASN A 349 -19.49 18.65 -29.40
N ILE A 350 -19.33 17.33 -29.32
CA ILE A 350 -18.45 16.55 -30.19
C ILE A 350 -19.24 15.49 -30.93
N GLU A 351 -18.96 15.34 -32.22
CA GLU A 351 -19.69 14.48 -33.14
C GLU A 351 -18.74 13.62 -33.98
N ASN A 352 -19.30 12.54 -34.55
CA ASN A 352 -18.61 11.60 -35.44
C ASN A 352 -17.38 10.94 -34.79
N VAL A 353 -17.52 10.45 -33.56
CA VAL A 353 -16.47 9.74 -32.84
C VAL A 353 -16.75 8.24 -32.92
N ASP A 354 -15.84 7.46 -33.49
CA ASP A 354 -15.95 5.99 -33.57
C ASP A 354 -15.36 5.32 -32.32
N TYR A 355 -14.23 5.84 -31.81
CA TYR A 355 -13.66 5.41 -30.53
C TYR A 355 -13.07 6.60 -29.76
N SER A 356 -13.03 6.45 -28.43
CA SER A 356 -12.59 7.51 -27.52
C SER A 356 -12.21 6.96 -26.16
N TYR A 357 -11.16 7.54 -25.59
CA TYR A 357 -10.69 7.26 -24.24
C TYR A 357 -10.57 8.57 -23.46
N VAL A 358 -11.27 8.65 -22.33
CA VAL A 358 -11.17 9.75 -21.37
C VAL A 358 -10.81 9.19 -20.00
N GLY A 359 -9.72 9.68 -19.42
CA GLY A 359 -9.20 9.19 -18.15
C GLY A 359 -7.70 9.42 -18.06
N VAL A 360 -6.91 8.38 -17.74
CA VAL A 360 -5.43 8.44 -17.67
C VAL A 360 -4.82 7.66 -18.83
N TYR A 361 -3.78 8.23 -19.43
CA TYR A 361 -2.89 7.62 -20.41
C TYR A 361 -1.45 7.64 -19.90
N GLY A 362 -0.67 6.63 -20.23
CA GLY A 362 0.77 6.68 -20.03
C GLY A 362 1.57 5.79 -20.96
N LYS A 363 2.88 5.97 -20.93
CA LYS A 363 3.83 5.22 -21.76
C LYS A 363 5.00 4.71 -20.93
N SER A 364 5.44 3.50 -21.23
CA SER A 364 6.62 2.83 -20.66
C SER A 364 7.64 2.55 -21.77
N LEU A 365 8.91 2.93 -21.55
CA LEU A 365 9.94 3.01 -22.59
C LEU A 365 10.54 1.66 -22.97
N ASP A 366 11.12 0.97 -21.99
CA ASP A 366 11.84 -0.31 -22.14
C ASP A 366 10.94 -1.48 -22.56
N SER A 367 9.67 -1.43 -22.16
CA SER A 367 8.66 -2.41 -22.55
C SER A 367 7.86 -2.02 -23.80
N SER A 368 8.00 -0.77 -24.28
CA SER A 368 7.18 -0.19 -25.36
C SER A 368 5.68 -0.41 -25.14
N ILE A 369 5.20 -0.05 -23.95
CA ILE A 369 3.79 -0.23 -23.56
C ILE A 369 3.11 1.12 -23.44
N GLU A 370 1.95 1.23 -24.06
CA GLU A 370 0.97 2.28 -23.77
C GLU A 370 -0.07 1.74 -22.81
N PHE A 371 -0.57 2.55 -21.89
CA PHE A 371 -1.64 2.12 -21.01
C PHE A 371 -2.72 3.18 -20.84
N TYR A 372 -3.93 2.70 -20.59
CA TYR A 372 -5.13 3.50 -20.48
C TYR A 372 -5.97 3.06 -19.28
N ILE A 373 -6.34 4.02 -18.44
CA ILE A 373 -7.38 3.88 -17.43
C ILE A 373 -8.55 4.75 -17.90
N VAL A 374 -9.59 4.12 -18.41
CA VAL A 374 -10.69 4.77 -19.12
C VAL A 374 -11.89 4.89 -18.20
N ASP A 375 -12.09 6.08 -17.64
CA ASP A 375 -13.22 6.42 -16.77
C ASP A 375 -14.43 6.93 -17.58
N ASN A 376 -14.21 7.46 -18.78
CA ASN A 376 -15.26 7.97 -19.66
C ASN A 376 -14.90 7.87 -21.14
N TRP A 377 -15.81 8.30 -22.01
CA TRP A 377 -15.67 8.24 -23.46
C TRP A 377 -16.60 9.25 -24.16
N LEU A 378 -16.22 9.67 -25.37
CA LEU A 378 -16.95 10.64 -26.18
C LEU A 378 -17.98 9.97 -27.11
N THR A 379 -17.91 8.66 -27.30
CA THR A 379 -18.91 7.84 -28.00
C THR A 379 -20.24 7.79 -27.25
N GLU A 380 -21.31 7.32 -27.90
CA GLU A 380 -22.62 7.10 -27.24
C GLU A 380 -22.59 5.92 -26.27
N SER A 381 -21.85 4.87 -26.62
CA SER A 381 -21.69 3.65 -25.83
C SER A 381 -20.28 3.55 -25.26
N ARG A 382 -20.16 2.80 -24.16
CA ARG A 382 -18.88 2.37 -23.60
C ARG A 382 -18.06 1.65 -24.69
N PRO A 383 -16.75 1.89 -24.80
CA PRO A 383 -15.88 1.14 -25.69
C PRO A 383 -16.15 -0.37 -25.54
N GLU A 384 -16.52 -1.00 -26.65
CA GLU A 384 -16.97 -2.40 -26.66
C GLU A 384 -15.78 -3.36 -26.49
N ASP A 385 -16.01 -4.40 -25.69
CA ASP A 385 -15.02 -5.37 -25.21
C ASP A 385 -14.21 -6.06 -26.32
N ASP A 386 -14.76 -6.17 -27.54
CA ASP A 386 -14.18 -6.94 -28.65
C ASP A 386 -13.23 -6.11 -29.56
N ASN A 387 -13.19 -4.77 -29.40
CA ASN A 387 -12.43 -3.86 -30.27
C ASN A 387 -11.27 -3.13 -29.58
N VAL A 388 -11.14 -3.19 -28.25
CA VAL A 388 -10.12 -2.44 -27.50
C VAL A 388 -8.82 -3.24 -27.29
N GLY A 389 -8.93 -4.55 -27.07
CA GLY A 389 -7.78 -5.43 -26.95
C GLY A 389 -8.11 -6.85 -27.39
N ASN A 390 -7.13 -7.56 -27.91
CA ASN A 390 -7.32 -8.95 -28.35
C ASN A 390 -7.31 -9.97 -27.20
N ILE A 391 -7.01 -9.54 -25.97
CA ILE A 391 -7.06 -10.35 -24.76
C ILE A 391 -7.94 -9.65 -23.73
N ASN A 392 -9.04 -10.29 -23.34
CA ASN A 392 -9.91 -9.86 -22.25
C ASN A 392 -9.57 -10.65 -20.99
N HIS A 393 -9.11 -9.97 -19.95
CA HIS A 393 -8.73 -10.56 -18.66
C HIS A 393 -9.89 -10.67 -17.68
N GLY A 394 -11.03 -10.06 -17.99
CA GLY A 394 -12.26 -10.08 -17.19
C GLY A 394 -12.50 -8.78 -16.41
N ASP A 395 -13.47 -8.85 -15.52
CA ASP A 395 -13.93 -7.72 -14.70
C ASP A 395 -13.30 -7.77 -13.30
N PHE A 396 -12.78 -6.64 -12.84
CA PHE A 396 -12.09 -6.49 -11.56
C PHE A 396 -12.59 -5.27 -10.81
N GLU A 397 -12.66 -5.37 -9.48
CA GLU A 397 -12.83 -4.21 -8.60
C GLU A 397 -11.47 -3.53 -8.41
N ILE A 398 -11.35 -2.30 -8.89
CA ILE A 398 -10.14 -1.47 -8.83
C ILE A 398 -10.59 -0.08 -8.43
N ASP A 399 -9.90 0.56 -7.47
CA ASP A 399 -10.22 1.94 -7.05
C ASP A 399 -11.71 2.14 -6.68
N GLY A 400 -12.31 1.15 -6.03
CA GLY A 400 -13.70 1.19 -5.60
C GLY A 400 -14.75 1.14 -6.72
N ALA A 401 -14.38 0.77 -7.95
CA ALA A 401 -15.30 0.54 -9.06
C ALA A 401 -14.94 -0.69 -9.90
N THR A 402 -15.91 -1.19 -10.66
CA THR A 402 -15.68 -2.30 -11.59
C THR A 402 -15.07 -1.81 -12.90
N TYR A 403 -13.92 -2.37 -13.28
CA TYR A 403 -13.26 -2.18 -14.56
C TYR A 403 -13.12 -3.51 -15.30
N ALA A 404 -13.37 -3.50 -16.61
CA ALA A 404 -12.93 -4.61 -17.46
C ALA A 404 -11.48 -4.37 -17.90
N VAL A 405 -10.63 -5.39 -17.80
CA VAL A 405 -9.20 -5.28 -18.09
C VAL A 405 -8.88 -5.98 -19.42
N TYR A 406 -8.16 -5.28 -20.30
CA TYR A 406 -7.74 -5.82 -21.59
C TYR A 406 -6.24 -5.63 -21.80
N GLU A 407 -5.67 -6.55 -22.57
CA GLU A 407 -4.35 -6.42 -23.15
C GLU A 407 -4.48 -6.51 -24.68
N ASN A 408 -3.80 -5.62 -25.38
CA ASN A 408 -3.63 -5.68 -26.83
C ASN A 408 -2.19 -6.02 -27.15
N ILE A 409 -1.96 -7.23 -27.67
CA ILE A 409 -0.67 -7.67 -28.20
C ILE A 409 -0.81 -7.59 -29.72
N ALA A 410 -0.41 -6.46 -30.30
CA ALA A 410 -0.90 -6.03 -31.60
C ALA A 410 -0.86 -7.08 -32.74
N ARG A 411 -1.94 -7.12 -33.52
CA ARG A 411 -1.90 -7.30 -34.99
C ARG A 411 -2.27 -5.96 -35.67
N GLY A 412 -1.48 -4.91 -35.38
CA GLY A 412 -1.34 -3.61 -36.08
C GLY A 412 -2.43 -2.53 -35.85
N PRO A 413 -2.17 -1.22 -36.08
CA PRO A 413 -0.91 -0.46 -36.07
C PRO A 413 -0.91 0.66 -35.00
N THR A 414 -0.03 0.57 -34.00
CA THR A 414 0.68 1.76 -33.48
C THR A 414 2.14 1.43 -33.62
N ILE A 415 2.65 1.73 -34.81
CA ILE A 415 4.08 1.85 -35.04
C ILE A 415 4.43 3.21 -34.43
N ASP A 416 5.25 3.23 -33.38
CA ASP A 416 5.88 4.50 -32.99
C ASP A 416 6.69 5.07 -34.17
N MET A 417 7.19 6.30 -34.09
CA MET A 417 7.93 6.92 -35.19
C MET A 417 9.17 6.11 -35.65
N GLU A 418 9.51 5.02 -34.95
CA GLU A 418 10.70 4.18 -35.11
C GLU A 418 10.41 2.74 -35.60
N GLY A 419 9.14 2.31 -35.70
CA GLY A 419 8.80 0.99 -36.24
C GLY A 419 8.45 -0.08 -35.21
N VAL A 420 8.34 0.24 -33.91
CA VAL A 420 8.21 -0.74 -32.83
C VAL A 420 6.75 -1.12 -32.59
N ILE A 421 6.50 -2.42 -32.39
CA ILE A 421 5.18 -2.94 -31.98
C ILE A 421 4.96 -2.59 -30.51
N THR A 422 4.00 -1.71 -30.22
CA THR A 422 3.60 -1.41 -28.84
C THR A 422 2.55 -2.41 -28.36
N LYS A 423 2.65 -2.83 -27.09
CA LYS A 423 1.52 -3.46 -26.39
C LYS A 423 0.67 -2.37 -25.75
N GLN A 424 -0.61 -2.63 -25.57
CA GLN A 424 -1.50 -1.70 -24.89
C GLN A 424 -2.22 -2.38 -23.73
N PHE A 425 -2.24 -1.73 -22.57
CA PHE A 425 -3.00 -2.18 -21.39
C PHE A 425 -4.19 -1.26 -21.16
N PHE A 426 -5.35 -1.85 -20.87
CA PHE A 426 -6.57 -1.09 -20.64
C PHE A 426 -7.23 -1.53 -19.35
N SER A 427 -7.67 -0.57 -18.55
CA SER A 427 -8.76 -0.73 -17.59
C SER A 427 -9.91 0.15 -18.04
N ILE A 428 -11.06 -0.44 -18.42
CA ILE A 428 -12.23 0.29 -18.90
C ILE A 428 -13.36 0.20 -17.88
N ARG A 429 -13.70 1.32 -17.26
CA ARG A 429 -14.73 1.41 -16.23
C ARG A 429 -16.07 0.93 -16.78
N LYS A 430 -16.83 0.15 -16.01
CA LYS A 430 -18.15 -0.35 -16.44
C LYS A 430 -19.20 0.77 -16.45
N GLU A 431 -19.11 1.69 -15.50
CA GLU A 431 -19.99 2.85 -15.41
C GLU A 431 -19.18 4.13 -15.59
N ALA A 432 -19.61 4.98 -16.53
CA ALA A 432 -18.92 6.22 -16.84
C ALA A 432 -18.80 7.14 -15.61
N HIS A 433 -17.64 7.75 -15.46
CA HIS A 433 -17.30 8.66 -14.38
C HIS A 433 -16.73 9.94 -14.97
N ASN A 434 -17.38 11.06 -14.72
CA ASN A 434 -17.04 12.36 -15.33
C ASN A 434 -16.34 13.30 -14.36
N CYS A 435 -16.22 12.95 -13.08
CA CYS A 435 -15.44 13.73 -12.12
C CYS A 435 -15.07 12.88 -10.91
N GLY A 436 -13.81 12.91 -10.51
CA GLY A 436 -13.36 12.29 -9.28
C GLY A 436 -11.85 12.08 -9.26
N LYS A 437 -11.40 11.16 -8.41
CA LYS A 437 -10.01 10.74 -8.27
C LYS A 437 -9.86 9.34 -8.85
N ILE A 438 -8.75 9.11 -9.57
CA ILE A 438 -8.31 7.82 -10.09
C ILE A 438 -7.05 7.41 -9.34
N ASP A 439 -7.05 6.26 -8.68
CA ASP A 439 -5.86 5.61 -8.13
C ASP A 439 -5.10 4.85 -9.22
N ILE A 440 -4.17 5.54 -9.88
CA ILE A 440 -3.38 5.00 -11.00
C ILE A 440 -2.58 3.77 -10.56
N THR A 441 -2.04 3.80 -9.35
CA THR A 441 -1.19 2.71 -8.84
C THR A 441 -2.01 1.44 -8.59
N ALA A 442 -3.26 1.57 -8.14
CA ALA A 442 -4.15 0.42 -7.98
C ALA A 442 -4.39 -0.32 -9.32
N HIS A 443 -4.52 0.41 -10.43
CA HIS A 443 -4.63 -0.19 -11.76
C HIS A 443 -3.35 -0.92 -12.18
N ILE A 444 -2.19 -0.29 -12.01
CA ILE A 444 -0.90 -0.91 -12.34
C ILE A 444 -0.69 -2.19 -11.52
N GLN A 445 -0.97 -2.16 -10.21
CA GLN A 445 -0.88 -3.34 -9.34
C GLN A 445 -1.85 -4.46 -9.75
N GLN A 446 -3.03 -4.10 -10.26
CA GLN A 446 -3.96 -5.10 -10.78
C GLN A 446 -3.46 -5.71 -12.09
N TRP A 447 -2.86 -4.93 -12.98
CA TRP A 447 -2.22 -5.43 -14.21
C TRP A 447 -1.05 -6.37 -13.90
N GLU A 448 -0.22 -6.06 -12.91
CA GLU A 448 0.88 -6.94 -12.49
C GLU A 448 0.41 -8.32 -12.04
N LYS A 449 -0.76 -8.42 -11.37
CA LYS A 449 -1.36 -9.72 -11.00
C LYS A 449 -1.78 -10.55 -12.22
N LEU A 450 -1.96 -9.92 -13.36
CA LEU A 450 -2.32 -10.52 -14.65
C LEU A 450 -1.10 -10.70 -15.57
N ASP A 451 0.11 -10.51 -15.04
CA ASP A 451 1.40 -10.53 -15.78
C ASP A 451 1.52 -9.42 -16.86
N MET A 452 0.70 -8.38 -16.75
CA MET A 452 0.74 -7.17 -17.57
C MET A 452 1.70 -6.15 -16.92
N LYS A 453 3.01 -6.36 -17.05
CA LYS A 453 4.04 -5.56 -16.38
C LYS A 453 4.43 -4.32 -17.21
N LEU A 454 4.37 -3.15 -16.58
CA LEU A 454 5.01 -1.93 -17.09
C LEU A 454 6.49 -1.94 -16.73
N GLY A 455 7.32 -1.32 -17.55
CA GLY A 455 8.70 -1.03 -17.22
C GLY A 455 8.87 0.43 -16.76
N LYS A 456 9.88 1.11 -17.29
CA LYS A 456 10.22 2.49 -16.90
C LYS A 456 9.27 3.51 -17.52
N LEU A 457 8.63 4.31 -16.68
CA LEU A 457 7.60 5.25 -17.10
C LEU A 457 8.19 6.48 -17.77
N GLN A 458 7.60 6.87 -18.90
CA GLN A 458 7.89 8.08 -19.65
C GLN A 458 6.86 9.17 -19.40
N GLU A 459 5.59 8.82 -19.27
CA GLU A 459 4.53 9.80 -19.00
C GLU A 459 3.34 9.16 -18.31
N VAL A 460 2.64 9.96 -17.52
CA VAL A 460 1.34 9.64 -16.92
C VAL A 460 0.50 10.91 -16.93
N LYS A 461 -0.53 10.95 -17.76
CA LYS A 461 -1.31 12.15 -18.07
C LYS A 461 -2.81 11.88 -18.08
N ILE A 462 -3.61 12.86 -17.70
CA ILE A 462 -5.04 12.87 -18.03
C ILE A 462 -5.17 13.10 -19.54
N ILE A 463 -6.04 12.35 -20.19
CA ILE A 463 -6.22 12.33 -21.64
C ILE A 463 -7.68 12.54 -22.04
N GLY A 464 -7.88 13.27 -23.14
CA GLY A 464 -9.05 13.17 -23.99
C GLY A 464 -8.64 12.74 -25.40
N GLU A 465 -9.07 11.55 -25.80
CA GLU A 465 -8.84 10.99 -27.13
C GLU A 465 -10.17 10.85 -27.89
N ALA A 466 -10.19 11.29 -29.14
CA ALA A 466 -11.34 11.19 -30.02
C ALA A 466 -10.89 10.89 -31.44
N SER A 467 -11.40 9.79 -31.99
CA SER A 467 -10.94 9.30 -33.28
C SER A 467 -12.09 8.73 -34.09
N SER A 468 -11.95 8.75 -35.42
CA SER A 468 -12.91 8.20 -36.36
C SER A 468 -12.20 7.59 -37.57
N GLU A 469 -12.61 6.38 -37.92
CA GLU A 469 -12.21 5.69 -39.16
C GLU A 469 -13.24 5.89 -40.28
N SER A 470 -14.49 6.22 -39.92
CA SER A 470 -15.62 6.30 -40.84
C SER A 470 -16.00 7.72 -41.26
N ALA A 471 -15.56 8.73 -40.50
CA ALA A 471 -15.89 10.14 -40.68
C ALA A 471 -14.74 11.03 -40.13
N PHE A 472 -15.05 12.30 -39.87
CA PHE A 472 -14.12 13.22 -39.23
C PHE A 472 -14.70 13.78 -37.94
N VAL A 473 -13.92 13.69 -36.86
CA VAL A 473 -14.25 14.20 -35.54
C VAL A 473 -14.28 15.73 -35.58
N SER A 474 -15.33 16.31 -35.02
CA SER A 474 -15.43 17.75 -34.78
C SER A 474 -16.08 18.02 -33.44
N GLY A 475 -15.48 18.90 -32.64
CA GLY A 475 -16.05 19.32 -31.37
C GLY A 475 -15.05 19.80 -30.34
N ILE A 476 -15.51 19.85 -29.09
CA ILE A 476 -14.74 20.32 -27.94
C ILE A 476 -14.71 19.25 -26.86
N ILE A 477 -13.54 19.07 -26.26
CA ILE A 477 -13.30 18.24 -25.08
C ILE A 477 -12.81 19.19 -24.00
N ASP A 478 -13.49 19.25 -22.86
CA ASP A 478 -13.16 20.18 -21.80
C ASP A 478 -12.86 19.47 -20.47
N PHE A 479 -11.72 19.81 -19.88
CA PHE A 479 -11.29 19.37 -18.56
C PHE A 479 -11.04 20.60 -17.68
N PRO A 480 -12.08 21.15 -17.03
CA PRO A 480 -11.93 22.30 -16.13
C PRO A 480 -11.16 21.96 -14.84
N TYR A 481 -10.86 20.68 -14.60
CA TYR A 481 -9.94 20.22 -13.56
C TYR A 481 -9.18 18.99 -14.05
N ALA A 482 -7.86 19.02 -13.97
CA ALA A 482 -7.01 17.88 -14.31
C ALA A 482 -5.68 18.01 -13.58
N LYS A 483 -5.41 17.12 -12.62
CA LYS A 483 -4.15 17.09 -11.88
C LYS A 483 -3.67 15.67 -11.75
N VAL A 484 -2.42 15.43 -12.13
CA VAL A 484 -1.72 14.16 -11.90
C VAL A 484 -0.61 14.43 -10.93
N TYR A 485 -0.52 13.64 -9.86
CA TYR A 485 0.47 13.83 -8.80
C TYR A 485 0.94 12.50 -8.25
N VAL A 486 2.18 12.50 -7.77
CA VAL A 486 2.72 11.46 -6.91
C VAL A 486 2.40 11.87 -5.48
N GLU A 487 1.91 10.95 -4.67
CA GLU A 487 1.77 11.16 -3.24
C GLU A 487 3.14 11.54 -2.67
N ALA A 488 3.19 12.67 -1.96
CA ALA A 488 4.44 13.18 -1.44
C ALA A 488 5.03 12.21 -0.42
N GLY A 489 6.03 11.42 -0.83
CA GLY A 489 7.07 10.98 0.08
C GLY A 489 7.73 12.22 0.67
N ILE A 490 7.98 12.23 1.97
CA ILE A 490 8.79 13.29 2.60
C ILE A 490 10.13 13.31 1.84
N GLU A 491 10.41 14.40 1.13
CA GLU A 491 11.69 14.64 0.49
C GLU A 491 12.80 14.45 1.52
N GLU A 492 13.68 13.47 1.31
CA GLU A 492 14.96 13.41 2.02
C GLU A 492 15.79 14.61 1.56
N THR A 493 16.12 15.50 2.50
CA THR A 493 16.94 16.67 2.25
C THR A 493 18.36 16.27 1.84
N ASP A 494 18.76 16.65 0.63
CA ASP A 494 20.12 16.51 0.08
C ASP A 494 21.21 17.03 1.03
N GLU A 495 22.12 16.15 1.45
CA GLU A 495 23.51 16.48 1.80
C GLU A 495 24.46 15.94 0.72
N PRO A 496 25.61 16.61 0.44
CA PRO A 496 26.31 16.48 -0.83
C PRO A 496 27.13 15.18 -0.91
N VAL A 497 26.91 14.40 -1.98
CA VAL A 497 27.59 13.12 -2.22
C VAL A 497 28.86 13.29 -3.05
N VAL A 498 29.95 12.66 -2.60
CA VAL A 498 31.22 12.53 -3.31
C VAL A 498 31.09 11.41 -4.36
N ALA A 499 31.52 11.66 -5.60
CA ALA A 499 31.43 10.73 -6.72
C ALA A 499 32.23 9.43 -6.49
N VAL A 500 31.57 8.28 -6.68
CA VAL A 500 32.17 6.94 -6.76
C VAL A 500 31.97 6.42 -8.19
N ASP A 501 32.99 5.76 -8.74
CA ASP A 501 33.02 5.24 -10.12
C ASP A 501 31.92 4.20 -10.40
N PRO A 502 31.44 4.08 -11.66
CA PRO A 502 30.33 3.18 -12.02
C PRO A 502 30.72 1.69 -11.87
N PRO A 503 29.76 0.82 -11.51
CA PRO A 503 30.00 -0.60 -11.25
C PRO A 503 30.46 -1.36 -12.49
N SER A 504 31.46 -2.24 -12.34
CA SER A 504 32.04 -3.07 -13.41
C SER A 504 32.25 -4.51 -12.95
N CYS A 505 31.87 -5.50 -13.78
CA CYS A 505 32.01 -6.94 -13.54
C CYS A 505 32.78 -7.63 -14.68
N SER A 506 33.03 -8.94 -14.55
CA SER A 506 33.87 -9.67 -15.49
C SER A 506 33.28 -9.71 -16.91
N SER A 507 34.14 -9.64 -17.93
CA SER A 507 33.70 -9.71 -19.33
C SER A 507 33.03 -11.05 -19.68
N THR A 508 33.32 -12.11 -18.93
CA THR A 508 32.69 -13.43 -19.12
C THR A 508 31.23 -13.45 -18.69
N ILE A 509 30.83 -12.67 -17.68
CA ILE A 509 29.41 -12.49 -17.32
C ILE A 509 28.68 -11.65 -18.36
N LEU A 510 29.33 -10.56 -18.81
CA LEU A 510 28.78 -9.69 -19.85
C LEU A 510 28.56 -10.44 -21.18
N ASP A 511 29.48 -11.35 -21.53
CA ASP A 511 29.37 -12.18 -22.73
C ASP A 511 28.22 -13.21 -22.68
N GLN A 512 27.73 -13.54 -21.47
CA GLN A 512 26.51 -14.34 -21.27
C GLN A 512 25.22 -13.50 -21.34
N GLY A 513 25.33 -12.17 -21.50
CA GLY A 513 24.20 -11.26 -21.67
C GLY A 513 23.59 -10.72 -20.38
N TYR A 514 24.28 -10.84 -19.25
CA TYR A 514 23.81 -10.33 -17.95
C TYR A 514 24.53 -9.04 -17.53
N PRO A 515 23.84 -8.06 -16.93
CA PRO A 515 24.44 -6.81 -16.49
C PRO A 515 25.29 -7.01 -15.23
N CYS A 516 26.15 -6.05 -14.91
CA CYS A 516 26.81 -6.01 -13.61
C CYS A 516 25.84 -5.54 -12.53
N CYS A 517 25.98 -6.07 -11.32
CA CYS A 517 25.20 -5.59 -10.20
C CYS A 517 25.57 -4.13 -9.91
N SER A 518 24.54 -3.33 -9.62
CA SER A 518 24.68 -1.89 -9.41
C SER A 518 25.37 -1.57 -8.10
N ASP A 519 25.29 -2.46 -7.11
CA ASP A 519 26.02 -2.35 -5.85
C ASP A 519 27.50 -2.80 -5.99
N SER A 520 28.42 -1.92 -5.59
CA SER A 520 29.86 -2.24 -5.49
C SER A 520 30.19 -3.29 -4.42
N GLU A 521 29.31 -3.48 -3.44
CA GLU A 521 29.36 -4.51 -2.39
C GLU A 521 28.35 -5.63 -2.68
N CYS A 522 28.17 -5.95 -3.97
CA CYS A 522 27.30 -7.01 -4.47
C CYS A 522 27.30 -8.28 -3.62
N VAL A 523 26.12 -8.68 -3.13
CA VAL A 523 25.91 -9.93 -2.41
C VAL A 523 25.90 -11.08 -3.41
N VAL A 524 26.95 -11.89 -3.38
CA VAL A 524 27.06 -13.10 -4.21
C VAL A 524 26.07 -14.14 -3.72
N VAL A 525 25.10 -14.50 -4.54
CA VAL A 525 24.09 -15.53 -4.24
C VAL A 525 24.32 -16.82 -5.04
N TYR A 526 25.22 -16.79 -6.03
CA TYR A 526 25.59 -17.93 -6.86
C TYR A 526 26.94 -17.69 -7.56
N THR A 527 27.73 -18.74 -7.78
CA THR A 527 29.04 -18.65 -8.46
C THR A 527 29.18 -19.83 -9.42
N ASP A 528 29.62 -19.57 -10.65
CA ASP A 528 29.87 -20.60 -11.66
C ASP A 528 31.17 -20.36 -12.45
N GLU A 529 31.34 -21.04 -13.60
CA GLU A 529 32.53 -20.88 -14.45
C GLU A 529 32.63 -19.52 -15.16
N PHE A 530 31.57 -18.73 -15.18
CA PHE A 530 31.51 -17.41 -15.82
C PHE A 530 31.75 -16.27 -14.81
N GLY A 531 31.43 -16.46 -13.53
CA GLY A 531 31.84 -15.59 -12.43
C GLY A 531 30.93 -15.65 -11.20
N ASP A 532 31.00 -14.61 -10.37
CA ASP A 532 30.16 -14.42 -9.18
C ASP A 532 28.89 -13.65 -9.55
N TRP A 533 27.75 -14.13 -9.08
CA TRP A 533 26.43 -13.66 -9.45
C TRP A 533 25.66 -13.16 -8.25
N GLY A 534 25.12 -11.95 -8.37
CA GLY A 534 24.13 -11.37 -7.46
C GLY A 534 22.74 -11.43 -8.07
N VAL A 535 21.74 -11.11 -7.26
CA VAL A 535 20.37 -10.92 -7.71
C VAL A 535 19.87 -9.57 -7.23
N GLU A 536 19.57 -8.68 -8.18
CA GLU A 536 19.00 -7.35 -7.95
C GLU A 536 17.62 -7.30 -8.59
N ASP A 537 16.62 -6.85 -7.85
CA ASP A 537 15.22 -6.77 -8.32
C ASP A 537 14.70 -8.10 -8.93
N GLY A 538 15.17 -9.24 -8.39
CA GLY A 538 14.81 -10.58 -8.88
C GLY A 538 15.49 -11.03 -10.18
N HIS A 539 16.47 -10.29 -10.69
CA HIS A 539 17.23 -10.61 -11.90
C HIS A 539 18.70 -10.87 -11.61
N TRP A 540 19.29 -11.80 -12.35
CA TRP A 540 20.71 -12.13 -12.25
C TRP A 540 21.58 -10.98 -12.75
N CYS A 541 22.61 -10.65 -11.99
CA CYS A 541 23.64 -9.68 -12.35
C CYS A 541 25.03 -10.17 -11.90
N GLY A 542 26.10 -9.66 -12.49
CA GLY A 542 27.47 -10.03 -12.14
C GLY A 542 28.04 -9.20 -11.01
N CYS A 543 28.49 -9.85 -9.94
CA CYS A 543 29.27 -9.23 -8.87
C CYS A 543 30.73 -9.07 -9.31
N GLY A 544 31.29 -7.86 -9.24
CA GLY A 544 32.63 -7.59 -9.75
C GLY A 544 33.45 -6.64 -8.87
N ASN A 545 34.23 -7.21 -7.94
CA ASN A 545 35.56 -6.74 -7.53
C ASN A 545 36.08 -7.52 -6.29
N LYS A 546 36.34 -8.84 -6.41
CA LYS A 546 37.32 -9.51 -5.54
C LYS A 546 38.09 -10.56 -6.35
N VAL A 547 39.36 -10.27 -6.64
CA VAL A 547 40.36 -11.34 -6.82
C VAL A 547 40.88 -11.64 -5.41
N PRO A 548 40.63 -12.85 -4.87
CA PRO A 548 41.74 -13.77 -4.62
C PRO A 548 41.45 -15.24 -4.98
N GLU A 549 42.53 -15.95 -5.29
CA GLU A 549 42.67 -17.38 -5.64
C GLU A 549 42.00 -18.41 -4.68
N PRO A 550 41.77 -19.66 -5.14
CA PRO A 550 40.84 -20.61 -4.55
C PRO A 550 41.41 -21.39 -3.37
N GLN A 551 40.55 -21.71 -2.38
CA GLN A 551 40.73 -22.88 -1.52
C GLN A 551 39.44 -23.69 -1.41
N LYS A 552 39.55 -24.96 -1.81
CA LYS A 552 38.56 -26.02 -1.65
C LYS A 552 38.84 -26.77 -0.34
N PRO A 553 37.82 -27.13 0.45
CA PRO A 553 37.90 -28.33 1.26
C PRO A 553 36.78 -29.32 0.95
N SER A 554 37.12 -30.60 1.15
CA SER A 554 36.27 -31.77 0.94
C SER A 554 36.42 -32.68 2.16
N SER A 555 35.38 -32.76 3.02
CA SER A 555 34.96 -33.95 3.80
C SER A 555 34.14 -33.55 5.04
N CYS A 556 33.01 -34.24 5.25
CA CYS A 556 32.18 -34.28 6.45
C CYS A 556 32.52 -35.55 7.28
N PRO A 557 32.00 -35.69 8.52
CA PRO A 557 32.31 -36.85 9.37
C PRO A 557 32.07 -38.19 8.68
N SER A 558 32.98 -39.16 8.87
CA SER A 558 32.88 -40.47 8.21
C SER A 558 31.62 -41.26 8.60
N SER A 559 31.04 -40.97 9.77
CA SER A 559 29.74 -41.50 10.21
C SER A 559 28.59 -41.16 9.27
N ILE A 560 28.69 -40.08 8.49
CA ILE A 560 27.69 -39.70 7.47
C ILE A 560 28.06 -40.30 6.11
N SER A 561 29.33 -40.18 5.69
CA SER A 561 29.76 -40.71 4.38
C SER A 561 29.68 -42.24 4.30
N ASP A 562 29.88 -42.96 5.41
CA ASP A 562 29.78 -44.42 5.47
C ASP A 562 28.34 -44.93 5.31
N GLN A 563 27.35 -44.05 5.49
CA GLN A 563 25.93 -44.34 5.21
C GLN A 563 25.54 -44.04 3.76
N GLY A 564 26.48 -43.55 2.95
CA GLY A 564 26.29 -43.28 1.52
C GLY A 564 25.77 -41.89 1.18
N TYR A 565 25.74 -40.96 2.14
CA TYR A 565 25.29 -39.58 1.92
C TYR A 565 26.46 -38.63 1.60
N PRO A 566 26.29 -37.67 0.68
CA PRO A 566 27.30 -36.69 0.36
C PRO A 566 27.47 -35.65 1.48
N CYS A 567 28.61 -34.97 1.51
CA CYS A 567 28.82 -33.83 2.39
C CYS A 567 28.20 -32.58 1.77
N CYS A 568 27.65 -31.70 2.61
CA CYS A 568 27.13 -30.42 2.11
C CYS A 568 28.28 -29.61 1.50
N SER A 569 27.98 -28.90 0.41
CA SER A 569 28.98 -28.11 -0.32
C SER A 569 29.42 -26.86 0.47
N ASP A 570 28.56 -26.39 1.37
CA ASP A 570 28.80 -25.26 2.27
C ASP A 570 29.46 -25.69 3.60
N SER A 571 30.54 -25.01 3.98
CA SER A 571 31.23 -25.19 5.26
C SER A 571 30.46 -24.61 6.45
N GLU A 572 29.54 -23.66 6.23
CA GLU A 572 28.64 -23.09 7.24
C GLU A 572 27.20 -23.62 7.08
N CYS A 573 27.07 -24.91 6.79
CA CYS A 573 25.78 -25.54 6.48
C CYS A 573 24.69 -25.27 7.55
N VAL A 574 23.47 -24.99 7.07
CA VAL A 574 22.31 -24.80 7.94
C VAL A 574 21.79 -26.16 8.40
N VAL A 575 21.99 -26.48 9.68
CA VAL A 575 21.54 -27.74 10.27
C VAL A 575 20.02 -27.74 10.38
N VAL A 576 19.35 -28.60 9.61
CA VAL A 576 17.89 -28.79 9.69
C VAL A 576 17.51 -30.00 10.55
N TYR A 577 18.48 -30.87 10.83
CA TYR A 577 18.28 -32.10 11.59
C TYR A 577 19.59 -32.63 12.20
N THR A 578 19.53 -33.22 13.38
CA THR A 578 20.70 -33.80 14.08
C THR A 578 20.34 -35.15 14.68
N ASP A 579 21.21 -36.15 14.52
CA ASP A 579 21.05 -37.50 15.09
C ASP A 579 22.37 -38.07 15.64
N GLU A 580 22.43 -39.39 15.86
CA GLU A 580 23.62 -40.08 16.39
C GLU A 580 24.79 -40.17 15.39
N PHE A 581 24.54 -39.91 14.11
CA PHE A 581 25.53 -39.96 13.04
C PHE A 581 26.10 -38.60 12.68
N GLY A 582 25.34 -37.51 12.91
CA GLY A 582 25.85 -36.15 12.82
C GLY A 582 24.76 -35.10 12.60
N ASP A 583 25.19 -33.94 12.11
CA ASP A 583 24.32 -32.85 11.69
C ASP A 583 24.02 -32.97 10.20
N TRP A 584 22.79 -32.64 9.83
CA TRP A 584 22.26 -32.84 8.48
C TRP A 584 21.64 -31.55 7.94
N SER A 585 21.87 -31.33 6.65
CA SER A 585 21.20 -30.30 5.86
C SER A 585 20.48 -30.94 4.66
N ILE A 586 19.70 -30.13 3.95
CA ILE A 586 19.07 -30.51 2.68
C ILE A 586 19.58 -29.57 1.60
N GLU A 587 20.28 -30.12 0.62
CA GLU A 587 20.85 -29.38 -0.51
C GLU A 587 20.35 -30.02 -1.81
N ASN A 588 19.85 -29.22 -2.76
CA ASN A 588 19.28 -29.71 -4.02
C ASN A 588 18.17 -30.77 -3.86
N ASN A 589 17.34 -30.64 -2.80
CA ASN A 589 16.32 -31.61 -2.38
C ASN A 589 16.85 -32.98 -1.91
N ASP A 590 18.16 -33.15 -1.70
CA ASP A 590 18.76 -34.36 -1.16
C ASP A 590 19.44 -34.12 0.20
N TRP A 591 19.53 -35.15 1.03
CA TRP A 591 20.18 -35.08 2.34
C TRP A 591 21.71 -35.02 2.21
N CYS A 592 22.33 -34.08 2.92
CA CYS A 592 23.79 -33.96 3.00
C CYS A 592 24.28 -33.78 4.44
N GLY A 593 25.52 -34.21 4.69
CA GLY A 593 26.16 -34.12 6.01
C GLY A 593 26.89 -32.80 6.23
N CYS A 594 26.61 -32.18 7.37
CA CYS A 594 27.24 -30.94 7.82
C CYS A 594 28.64 -31.16 8.40
N ILE A 595 29.53 -30.18 8.20
CA ILE A 595 30.86 -30.18 8.82
C ILE A 595 30.75 -29.52 10.20
N ARG A 596 31.32 -30.16 11.24
CA ARG A 596 31.62 -29.49 12.50
C ARG A 596 33.11 -29.19 12.56
N ASP A 597 33.47 -27.93 12.65
CA ASP A 597 34.85 -27.56 12.97
C ASP A 597 35.17 -27.99 14.42
N GLY A 598 35.94 -29.07 14.52
CA GLY A 598 36.54 -29.53 15.77
C GLY A 598 36.14 -30.94 16.19
N TYR A 599 36.65 -31.96 15.48
CA TYR A 599 37.32 -33.15 16.02
C TYR A 599 38.16 -33.83 14.95
#